data_AF-A0AAX6NIV1-F1
#
_entry.id   AF-A0AAX6NIV1-F1
#
_cell.length_a   1.000
_cell.length_b   1.000
_cell.length_c   1.000
_cell.angle_alpha   90.00
_cell.angle_beta   90.00
_cell.angle_gamma   90.00
#
_symmetry.space_group_name_H-M   'P 1'
#
loop_
_entity.id
_entity.type
_entity.pdbx_description
1 polymer ?
#
loop_
_entity_poly.entity_id
_entity_poly.type
_entity_poly.pdbx_seq_one_letter_code
_entity_poly.pdbx_strand_id
1 'polypeptide(L)'
;VVNPDGTFTYTPNGNYNGPDTFTVLISDPSGAFIVTNVLVTVTPVNDAPVVPNYEFVINEDTSLNSQVVATDVDGNPLTYGLLTGPVNGTVVVNPDGTYTYTPNENYNGVDSFSVVVSDGQGGT
;
A
#
# COMPACT_ATOMS: atom_id res chain seq x y z
N VAL A 1 8.06 -27.56 -0.04
CA VAL A 1 8.37 -28.95 0.39
C VAL A 1 7.56 -29.89 -0.49
N VAL A 2 8.18 -30.93 -1.04
CA VAL A 2 7.47 -31.98 -1.79
C VAL A 2 7.34 -33.18 -0.86
N ASN A 3 6.12 -33.64 -0.65
CA ASN A 3 5.79 -34.79 0.19
C ASN A 3 6.06 -36.11 -0.59
N PRO A 4 6.26 -37.23 0.13
CA PRO A 4 6.47 -38.55 -0.51
C PRO A 4 5.33 -39.02 -1.42
N ASP A 5 4.13 -38.47 -1.26
CA ASP A 5 2.95 -38.74 -2.10
C ASP A 5 2.87 -37.83 -3.34
N GLY A 6 3.87 -36.97 -3.56
CA GLY A 6 3.94 -36.03 -4.67
C GLY A 6 3.19 -34.72 -4.45
N THR A 7 2.50 -34.54 -3.32
CA THR A 7 1.87 -33.27 -2.98
C THR A 7 2.92 -32.23 -2.58
N PHE A 8 2.63 -30.95 -2.79
CA PHE A 8 3.49 -29.87 -2.34
C PHE A 8 2.65 -28.67 -1.91
N THR A 9 3.23 -27.86 -1.03
CA THR A 9 2.70 -26.53 -0.71
C THR A 9 3.62 -25.49 -1.33
N TYR A 10 3.02 -24.57 -2.07
CA TYR A 10 3.67 -23.37 -2.61
C TYR A 10 3.05 -22.15 -1.92
N THR A 11 3.89 -21.35 -1.30
CA THR A 11 3.51 -20.07 -0.70
C THR A 11 4.36 -19.01 -1.38
N PRO A 12 3.78 -18.15 -2.24
CA PRO A 12 4.53 -17.06 -2.84
C PRO A 12 5.00 -16.08 -1.76
N ASN A 13 6.07 -15.33 -2.04
CA ASN A 13 6.43 -14.19 -1.24
C ASN A 13 5.27 -13.19 -1.22
N GLY A 14 5.09 -12.46 -0.10
CA GLY A 14 4.11 -11.37 -0.05
C GLY A 14 4.33 -10.38 -1.19
N ASN A 15 3.23 -9.94 -1.81
CA ASN A 15 3.19 -8.96 -2.89
C ASN A 15 3.96 -9.36 -4.15
N TYR A 16 4.28 -10.65 -4.30
CA TYR A 16 4.80 -11.19 -5.55
C TYR A 16 3.63 -11.64 -6.44
N ASN A 17 3.64 -11.18 -7.69
CA ASN A 17 2.77 -11.65 -8.75
C ASN A 17 3.62 -11.92 -10.01
N GLY A 18 3.28 -12.98 -10.73
CA GLY A 18 4.03 -13.39 -11.92
C GLY A 18 4.29 -14.91 -12.00
N PRO A 19 5.05 -15.33 -13.02
CA PRO A 19 5.41 -16.71 -13.21
C PRO A 19 6.58 -17.12 -12.31
N ASP A 20 6.39 -18.19 -11.55
CA ASP A 20 7.44 -18.84 -10.75
C ASP A 20 7.60 -20.29 -11.16
N THR A 21 8.81 -20.80 -11.05
CA THR A 21 9.14 -22.16 -11.49
C THR A 21 10.02 -22.86 -10.47
N PHE A 22 9.69 -24.12 -10.18
CA PHE A 22 10.56 -25.00 -9.42
C PHE A 22 10.59 -26.38 -10.06
N THR A 23 11.62 -27.16 -9.71
CA THR A 23 11.80 -28.53 -10.19
C THR A 23 11.40 -29.54 -9.12
N VAL A 24 10.84 -30.66 -9.57
CA VAL A 24 10.57 -31.82 -8.72
C VAL A 24 11.40 -32.99 -9.24
N LEU A 25 12.21 -33.57 -8.36
CA LEU A 25 12.94 -34.81 -8.58
C LEU A 25 12.05 -35.99 -8.16
N ILE A 26 11.80 -36.91 -9.07
CA ILE A 26 11.06 -38.15 -8.82
C ILE A 26 12.02 -39.29 -9.04
N SER A 27 12.26 -40.12 -8.02
CA SER A 27 13.14 -41.27 -8.10
C SER A 27 12.39 -42.57 -7.79
N ASP A 28 12.78 -43.66 -8.45
CA ASP A 28 12.33 -44.99 -8.08
C ASP A 28 13.28 -45.64 -7.04
N PRO A 29 12.87 -46.75 -6.39
CA PRO A 29 13.72 -47.46 -5.42
C PRO A 29 15.00 -48.07 -6.02
N SER A 30 15.11 -48.15 -7.35
CA SER A 30 16.28 -48.68 -8.05
C SER A 30 17.33 -47.58 -8.35
N GLY A 31 17.00 -46.32 -8.07
CA GLY A 31 17.88 -45.17 -8.24
C GLY A 31 17.73 -44.43 -9.57
N ALA A 32 16.80 -44.84 -10.43
CA ALA A 32 16.45 -44.05 -11.61
C ALA A 32 15.67 -42.81 -11.18
N PHE A 33 15.85 -41.68 -11.88
CA PHE A 33 15.15 -40.45 -11.58
C PHE A 33 14.74 -39.66 -12.82
N ILE A 34 13.70 -38.85 -12.66
CA ILE A 34 13.26 -37.83 -13.61
C ILE A 34 13.15 -36.48 -12.89
N VAL A 35 13.43 -35.40 -13.61
CA VAL A 35 13.20 -34.03 -13.15
C VAL A 35 12.08 -33.42 -13.99
N THR A 36 11.07 -32.86 -13.34
CA THR A 36 9.97 -32.15 -14.01
C THR A 36 9.89 -30.71 -13.53
N ASN A 37 9.50 -29.79 -14.42
CA ASN A 37 9.24 -28.40 -14.07
C ASN A 37 7.79 -28.22 -13.66
N VAL A 38 7.57 -27.51 -12.56
CA VAL A 38 6.26 -27.02 -12.15
C VAL A 38 6.25 -25.51 -12.35
N LEU A 39 5.35 -25.05 -13.21
CA LEU A 39 5.06 -23.62 -13.41
C LEU A 39 3.89 -23.23 -12.51
N VAL A 40 4.08 -22.17 -11.73
CA VAL A 40 3.05 -21.53 -10.93
C VAL A 40 2.86 -20.12 -11.45
N THR A 41 1.62 -19.72 -11.72
CA THR A 41 1.29 -18.33 -12.04
C THR A 41 0.59 -17.72 -10.85
N VAL A 42 1.24 -16.74 -10.21
CA VAL A 42 0.67 -15.99 -9.09
C VAL A 42 -0.07 -14.79 -9.66
N THR A 43 -1.38 -14.73 -9.42
CA THR A 43 -2.23 -13.60 -9.84
C THR A 43 -2.09 -12.43 -8.86
N PRO A 44 -2.07 -11.18 -9.34
CA PRO A 44 -2.04 -10.02 -8.44
C PRO A 44 -3.35 -9.92 -7.64
N VAL A 45 -3.24 -9.34 -6.45
CA VAL A 45 -4.36 -8.92 -5.60
C VAL A 45 -4.09 -7.47 -5.27
N ASN A 46 -5.10 -6.60 -5.42
CA ASN A 46 -4.93 -5.18 -5.14
C ASN A 46 -4.71 -4.93 -3.64
N ASP A 47 -3.61 -4.27 -3.31
CA ASP A 47 -3.24 -3.84 -1.97
C ASP A 47 -3.60 -2.37 -1.77
N ALA A 48 -4.16 -2.02 -0.61
CA ALA A 48 -4.54 -0.64 -0.33
C ALA A 48 -3.31 0.27 -0.13
N PRO A 49 -3.42 1.58 -0.43
CA PRO A 49 -2.35 2.53 -0.15
C PRO A 49 -1.98 2.61 1.34
N VAL A 50 -0.71 2.84 1.62
CA VAL A 50 -0.18 3.04 2.98
C VAL A 50 0.24 4.50 3.15
N VAL A 51 -0.22 5.11 4.23
CA VAL A 51 0.01 6.53 4.57
C VAL A 51 0.60 6.64 5.98
N PRO A 52 1.67 7.42 6.21
CA PRO A 52 2.17 7.70 7.55
C PRO A 52 1.31 8.76 8.27
N ASN A 53 1.45 8.87 9.59
CA ASN A 53 0.86 9.97 10.35
C ASN A 53 1.73 11.23 10.27
N TYR A 54 1.08 12.39 10.38
CA TYR A 54 1.72 13.70 10.33
C TYR A 54 1.38 14.53 11.56
N GLU A 55 2.36 15.27 12.07
CA GLU A 55 2.20 16.21 13.18
C GLU A 55 3.03 17.46 12.89
N PHE A 56 2.44 18.64 13.13
CA PHE A 56 3.08 19.93 12.87
C PHE A 56 2.78 20.90 14.01
N VAL A 57 3.74 21.80 14.26
CA VAL A 57 3.55 22.97 15.11
C VAL A 57 3.81 24.21 14.26
N ILE A 58 2.84 25.11 14.21
CA ILE A 58 2.91 26.38 13.49
C ILE A 58 2.52 27.51 14.44
N ASN A 59 2.92 28.74 14.11
CA ASN A 59 2.40 29.91 14.82
C ASN A 59 0.92 30.11 14.46
N GLU A 60 0.15 30.70 15.37
CA GLU A 60 -1.20 31.18 15.04
C GLU A 60 -1.15 32.14 13.83
N ASP A 61 -2.28 32.25 13.13
CA ASP A 61 -2.45 33.12 11.96
C ASP A 61 -1.50 32.83 10.77
N THR A 62 -0.84 31.67 10.80
CA THR A 62 0.07 31.23 9.74
C THR A 62 -0.49 30.00 9.03
N SER A 63 -0.57 30.03 7.71
CA SER A 63 -0.96 28.84 6.94
C SER A 63 0.15 27.80 6.87
N LEU A 64 -0.21 26.53 7.01
CA LEU A 64 0.65 25.38 6.75
C LEU A 64 0.46 24.91 5.30
N ASN A 65 1.55 24.84 4.53
CA ASN A 65 1.57 24.22 3.21
C ASN A 65 2.44 22.96 3.28
N SER A 66 1.89 21.81 2.92
CA SER A 66 2.62 20.53 2.96
C SER A 66 1.97 19.50 2.03
N GLN A 67 2.37 18.23 2.13
CA GLN A 67 1.89 17.14 1.29
C GLN A 67 1.68 15.86 2.10
N VAL A 68 0.57 15.17 1.84
CA VAL A 68 0.38 13.77 2.24
C VAL A 68 1.05 12.88 1.19
N VAL A 69 1.93 11.99 1.64
CA VAL A 69 2.71 11.09 0.80
C VAL A 69 2.33 9.66 1.18
N ALA A 70 1.81 8.93 0.21
CA ALA A 70 1.41 7.54 0.36
C ALA A 70 2.22 6.64 -0.59
N THR A 71 2.28 5.36 -0.27
CA THR A 71 2.89 4.33 -1.11
C THR A 71 1.92 3.21 -1.37
N ASP A 72 1.99 2.63 -2.56
CA ASP A 72 1.17 1.51 -3.01
C ASP A 72 2.12 0.47 -3.61
N VAL A 73 2.02 -0.78 -3.16
CA VAL A 73 2.97 -1.82 -3.53
C VAL A 73 2.72 -2.36 -4.94
N ASP A 74 1.49 -2.21 -5.45
CA ASP A 74 1.15 -2.52 -6.83
C ASP A 74 1.64 -1.44 -7.80
N GLY A 75 2.04 -0.28 -7.28
CA GLY A 75 2.53 0.86 -8.06
C GLY A 75 1.39 1.65 -8.71
N ASN A 76 0.18 1.57 -8.17
CA ASN A 76 -0.98 2.27 -8.70
C ASN A 76 -0.82 3.80 -8.54
N PRO A 77 -1.24 4.61 -9.53
CA PRO A 77 -1.34 6.05 -9.36
C PRO A 77 -2.30 6.41 -8.24
N LEU A 78 -1.85 7.25 -7.31
CA LEU A 78 -2.63 7.63 -6.13
C LEU A 78 -3.33 8.97 -6.32
N THR A 79 -4.55 9.05 -5.80
CA THR A 79 -5.37 10.28 -5.77
C THR A 79 -5.76 10.62 -4.35
N TYR A 80 -5.73 11.91 -4.03
CA TYR A 80 -5.91 12.39 -2.66
C TYR A 80 -7.15 13.28 -2.56
N GLY A 81 -7.81 13.27 -1.40
CA GLY A 81 -8.96 14.12 -1.14
C GLY A 81 -9.18 14.40 0.34
N LEU A 82 -9.86 15.51 0.64
CA LEU A 82 -10.28 15.81 1.99
C LEU A 82 -11.41 14.86 2.42
N LEU A 83 -11.21 14.11 3.50
CA LEU A 83 -12.23 13.24 4.08
C LEU A 83 -13.02 13.96 5.17
N THR A 84 -12.33 14.51 6.18
CA THR A 84 -12.94 15.35 7.22
C THR A 84 -12.15 16.62 7.39
N GLY A 85 -12.85 17.76 7.40
CA GLY A 85 -12.24 19.06 7.64
C GLY A 85 -11.85 19.30 9.10
N PRO A 86 -10.98 20.30 9.33
CA PRO A 86 -10.66 20.80 10.66
C PRO A 86 -11.84 21.53 11.32
N VAL A 87 -11.80 21.68 12.64
CA VAL A 87 -12.82 22.41 13.40
C VAL A 87 -12.47 23.90 13.54
N ASN A 88 -11.19 24.22 13.66
CA ASN A 88 -10.68 25.57 13.95
C ASN A 88 -9.81 26.13 12.82
N GLY A 89 -10.23 25.86 11.58
CA GLY A 89 -9.60 26.40 10.38
C GLY A 89 -10.27 25.91 9.11
N THR A 90 -9.57 26.05 8.00
CA THR A 90 -9.94 25.49 6.70
C THR A 90 -8.77 24.74 6.10
N VAL A 91 -9.06 23.74 5.28
CA VAL A 91 -8.03 23.01 4.52
C VAL A 91 -8.48 22.80 3.09
N VAL A 92 -7.56 22.98 2.15
CA VAL A 92 -7.73 22.60 0.75
C VAL A 92 -6.72 21.51 0.47
N VAL A 93 -7.20 20.34 0.03
CA VAL A 93 -6.37 19.19 -0.36
C VAL A 93 -6.50 19.01 -1.87
N ASN A 94 -5.36 19.02 -2.57
CA ASN A 94 -5.28 18.81 -4.00
C ASN A 94 -5.17 17.30 -4.33
N PRO A 95 -5.53 16.88 -5.56
CA PRO A 95 -5.47 15.47 -5.96
C PRO A 95 -4.07 14.84 -5.95
N ASP A 96 -3.00 15.64 -5.86
CA ASP A 96 -1.60 15.19 -5.75
C ASP A 96 -1.13 15.07 -4.29
N GLY A 97 -2.02 15.27 -3.33
CA GLY A 97 -1.76 15.19 -1.90
C GLY A 97 -1.21 16.48 -1.29
N THR A 98 -0.89 17.50 -2.10
CA THR A 98 -0.51 18.81 -1.57
C THR A 98 -1.72 19.45 -0.88
N TYR A 99 -1.49 20.16 0.22
CA TYR A 99 -2.56 20.82 0.94
C TYR A 99 -2.11 22.14 1.56
N THR A 100 -3.09 23.01 1.77
CA THR A 100 -2.94 24.24 2.54
C THR A 100 -3.96 24.22 3.67
N TYR A 101 -3.48 24.23 4.92
CA TYR A 101 -4.28 24.45 6.11
C TYR A 101 -4.12 25.90 6.58
N THR A 102 -5.23 26.56 6.87
CA THR A 102 -5.27 27.93 7.41
C THR A 102 -6.10 27.93 8.69
N PRO A 103 -5.50 28.18 9.88
CA PRO A 103 -6.25 28.26 11.12
C PRO A 103 -7.21 29.46 11.10
N ASN A 104 -8.24 29.42 11.95
CA ASN A 104 -9.05 30.59 12.24
C ASN A 104 -8.19 31.69 12.90
N GLU A 105 -8.55 32.95 12.68
CA GLU A 105 -7.82 34.10 13.23
C GLU A 105 -7.74 34.04 14.77
N ASN A 106 -6.55 34.27 15.32
CA ASN A 106 -6.20 34.20 16.76
C ASN A 106 -6.45 32.83 17.42
N TYR A 107 -6.58 31.75 16.64
CA TYR A 107 -6.76 30.41 17.18
C TYR A 107 -5.43 29.83 17.71
N ASN A 108 -5.45 29.42 18.97
CA ASN A 108 -4.37 28.68 19.62
C ASN A 108 -4.92 27.37 20.19
N GLY A 109 -4.44 26.23 19.67
CA GLY A 109 -4.87 24.93 20.14
C GLY A 109 -4.59 23.81 19.13
N VAL A 110 -4.99 22.59 19.47
CA VAL A 110 -4.89 21.43 18.58
C VAL A 110 -6.05 21.45 17.59
N ASP A 111 -5.77 21.15 16.33
CA ASP A 111 -6.78 20.92 15.31
C ASP A 111 -6.36 19.72 14.44
N SER A 112 -7.30 19.16 13.68
CA SER A 112 -7.04 17.97 12.88
C SER A 112 -7.99 17.86 11.70
N PHE A 113 -7.48 17.39 10.57
CA PHE A 113 -8.27 16.98 9.42
C PHE A 113 -7.78 15.62 8.94
N SER A 114 -8.59 14.91 8.16
CA SER A 114 -8.22 13.61 7.58
C SER A 114 -8.25 13.67 6.05
N VAL A 115 -7.31 12.97 5.44
CA VAL A 115 -7.16 12.84 3.98
C VAL A 115 -7.44 11.39 3.61
N VAL A 116 -8.24 11.19 2.58
CA VAL A 116 -8.42 9.88 1.94
C VAL A 116 -7.45 9.77 0.76
N VAL A 117 -6.84 8.60 0.60
CA VAL A 117 -5.91 8.31 -0.50
C VAL A 117 -6.40 7.08 -1.23
N SER A 118 -6.77 7.20 -2.50
CA SER A 118 -7.28 6.08 -3.30
C SER A 118 -6.31 5.67 -4.39
N ASP A 119 -6.19 4.35 -4.59
CA ASP A 119 -5.49 3.71 -5.71
C ASP A 119 -6.31 3.62 -7.00
N GLY A 120 -7.60 4.02 -6.97
CA GLY A 120 -8.52 3.90 -8.10
C GLY A 120 -8.95 2.47 -8.44
N GLN A 121 -8.53 1.47 -7.67
CA GLN A 121 -8.84 0.04 -7.81
C GLN A 121 -9.67 -0.52 -6.65
N GLY A 122 -10.08 0.35 -5.73
CA GLY A 122 -10.97 0.02 -4.61
C GLY A 122 -10.29 0.04 -3.24
N GLY A 123 -8.99 0.32 -3.18
CA GLY A 123 -8.28 0.65 -1.95
C GLY A 123 -8.39 2.14 -1.61
N THR A 124 -8.58 2.42 -0.32
CA THR A 124 -8.61 3.76 0.29
C THR A 124 -8.04 3.78 1.70
#